data_AF-A0A9X2XPP2-F1
#
_entry.id   AF-A0A9X2XPP2-F1
#
_cell.length_a   1.000
_cell.length_b   1.000
_cell.length_c   1.000
_cell.angle_alpha   90.00
_cell.angle_beta   90.00
_cell.angle_gamma   90.00
#
_symmetry.space_group_name_H-M   'P 1'
#
loop_
_entity.id
_entity.type
_entity.pdbx_description
1 polymer ?
#
loop_
_entity_poly.entity_id
_entity_poly.type
_entity_poly.pdbx_seq_one_letter_code
_entity_poly.pdbx_strand_id
1 'polypeptide(L)'
;MLHKILFLVFIFSCTRCFCQSGKAYYVPFYRTGAKVVEIDVQINGLPSRFIFDPGASMVSFGRSYYQKLVNASLISDADIKYKTKTKLADGTLSDVTIVNLKRIMLGQIELNGIEAMIAEADNAPCLIGQSIIQNFSTVTIDNVNQRLVLTRTTNSSMLQLDNLKFIPCSNMVVAEVENVMEHIRKDKTAQIRNFALEDKIPSTNAINRIKNKITIRYFDRNDMTKSESLRNKFGVMGYADSQVFVEDMTPYFSQPIPNYIEIWIK
;
A
#
# COMPACT_ATOMS: atom_id res chain seq x y z
N MET A 1 23.61 -41.19 49.54
CA MET A 1 22.85 -40.68 48.38
C MET A 1 23.19 -39.21 48.19
N LEU A 2 24.08 -38.92 47.24
CA LEU A 2 24.62 -37.58 46.96
C LEU A 2 23.69 -36.89 45.94
N HIS A 3 22.90 -35.91 46.37
CA HIS A 3 22.06 -35.13 45.45
C HIS A 3 22.92 -34.11 44.70
N LYS A 4 23.15 -34.36 43.41
CA LYS A 4 23.77 -33.40 42.48
C LYS A 4 22.78 -32.27 42.21
N ILE A 5 23.09 -31.06 42.68
CA ILE A 5 22.40 -29.84 42.31
C ILE A 5 22.94 -29.41 40.94
N LEU A 6 22.10 -29.51 39.91
CA LEU A 6 22.40 -29.07 38.55
C LEU A 6 22.09 -27.56 38.46
N PHE A 7 23.14 -26.74 38.43
CA PHE A 7 23.04 -25.31 38.17
C PHE A 7 22.76 -25.10 36.67
N LEU A 8 21.52 -24.76 36.33
CA LEU A 8 21.13 -24.41 34.96
C LEU A 8 21.45 -22.92 34.73
N VAL A 9 22.56 -22.63 34.06
CA VAL A 9 22.89 -21.28 33.60
C VAL A 9 22.02 -20.95 32.38
N PHE A 10 21.04 -20.06 32.57
CA PHE A 10 20.30 -19.45 31.47
C PHE A 10 21.22 -18.47 30.73
N ILE A 11 21.80 -18.91 29.62
CA ILE A 11 22.44 -18.01 28.66
C ILE A 11 21.31 -17.27 27.96
N PHE A 12 21.11 -15.99 28.29
CA PHE A 12 20.28 -15.08 27.50
C PHE A 12 20.89 -15.00 26.10
N SER A 13 20.30 -15.72 25.14
CA SER A 13 20.59 -15.49 23.74
C SER A 13 20.09 -14.09 23.41
N CYS A 14 21.02 -13.16 23.21
CA CYS A 14 20.74 -11.87 22.61
C CYS A 14 20.19 -12.15 21.22
N THR A 15 18.86 -12.19 21.09
CA THR A 15 18.19 -12.32 19.80
C THR A 15 18.61 -11.12 18.97
N ARG A 16 19.24 -11.40 17.82
CA ARG A 16 19.62 -10.41 16.82
C ARG A 16 18.44 -9.47 16.61
N CYS A 17 18.59 -8.22 17.04
CA CYS A 17 17.67 -7.16 16.68
C CYS A 17 17.78 -7.02 15.16
N PHE A 18 16.83 -7.61 14.43
CA PHE A 18 16.68 -7.39 13.00
C PHE A 18 16.32 -5.92 12.84
N CYS A 19 17.33 -5.08 12.63
CA CYS A 19 17.14 -3.72 12.15
C CYS A 19 16.65 -3.84 10.70
N GLN A 20 15.34 -3.98 10.51
CA GLN A 20 14.76 -3.78 9.18
C GLN A 20 15.03 -2.33 8.81
N SER A 21 15.89 -2.09 7.81
CA SER A 21 16.01 -0.77 7.21
C SER A 21 14.63 -0.41 6.65
N GLY A 22 14.02 0.64 7.15
CA GLY A 22 12.73 1.13 6.67
C GLY A 22 12.84 2.61 6.34
N LYS A 23 12.07 3.06 5.36
CA LYS A 23 11.92 4.51 5.09
C LYS A 23 10.92 5.06 6.10
N ALA A 24 11.40 5.92 6.99
CA ALA A 24 10.57 6.65 7.95
C ALA A 24 10.03 7.93 7.31
N TYR A 25 8.75 8.19 7.57
CA TYR A 25 8.07 9.42 7.21
C TYR A 25 7.58 10.09 8.49
N TYR A 26 7.66 11.41 8.52
CA TYR A 26 7.28 12.22 9.67
C TYR A 26 6.05 13.04 9.32
N VAL A 27 4.93 12.77 9.99
CA VAL A 27 3.68 13.49 9.79
C VAL A 27 3.37 14.28 11.06
N PRO A 28 3.44 15.62 11.04
CA PRO A 28 3.05 16.43 12.19
C PRO A 28 1.63 16.11 12.63
N PHE A 29 1.37 16.14 13.94
CA PHE A 29 0.02 16.04 14.45
C PHE A 29 -0.33 17.20 15.37
N TYR A 30 -1.62 17.40 15.55
CA TYR A 30 -2.21 18.37 16.45
C TYR A 30 -3.00 17.65 17.55
N ARG A 31 -3.12 18.29 18.71
CA ARG A 31 -4.04 17.85 19.76
C ARG A 31 -5.11 18.89 19.98
N THR A 32 -6.37 18.46 19.98
CA THR A 32 -7.49 19.31 20.39
C THR A 32 -7.70 19.20 21.90
N GLY A 33 -8.61 20.01 22.46
CA GLY A 33 -9.00 19.95 23.87
C GLY A 33 -9.48 18.57 24.33
N ALA A 34 -9.97 17.73 23.40
CA ALA A 34 -10.36 16.34 23.65
C ALA A 34 -9.17 15.36 23.72
N LYS A 35 -7.93 15.85 23.60
CA LYS A 35 -6.66 15.08 23.63
C LYS A 35 -6.54 14.01 22.54
N VAL A 36 -7.36 14.07 21.49
CA VAL A 36 -7.20 13.24 20.29
C VAL A 36 -6.04 13.74 19.44
N VAL A 37 -5.43 12.82 18.68
CA VAL A 37 -4.36 13.13 17.72
C VAL A 37 -5.01 13.37 16.37
N GLU A 38 -4.83 14.56 15.80
CA GLU A 38 -5.31 14.90 14.46
C GLU A 38 -4.15 15.14 13.52
N ILE A 39 -4.27 14.70 12.27
CA ILE A 39 -3.28 14.90 11.21
C ILE A 39 -3.93 15.51 9.99
N ASP A 40 -3.15 16.26 9.22
CA ASP A 40 -3.58 16.76 7.92
C ASP A 40 -3.55 15.63 6.88
N VAL A 41 -4.67 15.50 6.17
CA VAL A 41 -4.90 14.48 5.16
C VAL A 41 -5.46 15.14 3.91
N GLN A 42 -5.12 14.63 2.73
CA GLN A 42 -5.80 15.00 1.49
C GLN A 42 -6.47 13.79 0.88
N ILE A 43 -7.80 13.83 0.72
CA ILE A 43 -8.55 12.77 0.00
C ILE A 43 -8.89 13.30 -1.39
N ASN A 44 -8.39 12.62 -2.42
CA ASN A 44 -8.52 13.00 -3.83
C ASN A 44 -8.18 14.48 -4.08
N GLY A 45 -7.27 15.06 -3.28
CA GLY A 45 -6.87 16.47 -3.37
C GLY A 45 -7.63 17.44 -2.46
N LEU A 46 -8.69 17.01 -1.75
CA LEU A 46 -9.38 17.84 -0.75
C LEU A 46 -8.64 17.77 0.60
N PRO A 47 -8.03 18.87 1.09
CA PRO A 47 -7.39 18.89 2.39
C PRO A 47 -8.39 18.93 3.55
N SER A 48 -8.12 18.16 4.61
CA SER A 48 -8.91 18.14 5.84
C SER A 48 -8.11 17.56 7.01
N ARG A 49 -8.55 17.84 8.24
CA ARG A 49 -8.04 17.15 9.43
C ARG A 49 -8.80 15.86 9.68
N PHE A 50 -8.05 14.82 10.02
CA PHE A 50 -8.58 13.53 10.45
C PHE A 50 -8.00 13.16 11.80
N ILE A 51 -8.82 12.52 12.64
CA ILE A 51 -8.37 11.90 13.88
C ILE A 51 -7.63 10.61 13.53
N PHE A 52 -6.40 10.47 14.02
CA PHE A 52 -5.68 9.21 13.96
C PHE A 52 -6.26 8.26 15.00
N ASP A 53 -6.98 7.23 14.55
CA ASP A 53 -7.72 6.29 15.40
C ASP A 53 -7.31 4.84 15.12
N PRO A 54 -6.34 4.29 15.87
CA PRO A 54 -5.94 2.90 15.76
C PRO A 54 -7.06 1.90 16.03
N GLY A 55 -8.13 2.31 16.72
CA GLY A 55 -9.29 1.47 17.03
C GLY A 55 -10.29 1.35 15.88
N ALA A 56 -10.24 2.23 14.88
CA ALA A 56 -11.10 2.17 13.71
C ALA A 56 -10.60 1.14 12.69
N SER A 57 -11.51 0.35 12.11
CA SER A 57 -11.16 -0.68 11.13
C SER A 57 -10.73 -0.14 9.76
N MET A 58 -11.17 1.06 9.40
CA MET A 58 -10.83 1.71 8.14
C MET A 58 -10.94 3.23 8.24
N VAL A 59 -10.51 3.94 7.20
CA VAL A 59 -10.83 5.36 7.03
C VAL A 59 -12.35 5.54 7.09
N SER A 60 -12.84 6.50 7.88
CA SER A 60 -14.26 6.79 7.94
C SER A 60 -14.55 8.28 8.02
N PHE A 61 -15.71 8.69 7.53
CA PHE A 61 -16.18 10.07 7.60
C PHE A 61 -17.71 10.14 7.39
N GLY A 62 -18.32 11.23 7.84
CA GLY A 62 -19.76 11.45 7.70
C GLY A 62 -20.20 11.96 6.32
N ARG A 63 -21.52 11.99 6.10
CA ARG A 63 -22.13 12.47 4.84
C ARG A 63 -21.72 13.89 4.47
N SER A 64 -21.55 14.79 5.45
CA SER A 64 -21.13 16.17 5.18
C SER A 64 -19.77 16.25 4.49
N TYR A 65 -18.81 15.41 4.92
CA TYR A 65 -17.49 15.37 4.29
C TYR A 65 -17.57 14.72 2.91
N TYR A 66 -18.35 13.65 2.76
CA TYR A 66 -18.60 13.03 1.46
C TYR A 66 -19.21 14.03 0.46
N GLN A 67 -20.18 14.84 0.87
CA GLN A 67 -20.79 15.86 0.02
C GLN A 67 -19.77 16.92 -0.43
N LYS A 68 -18.78 17.28 0.40
CA LYS A 68 -17.69 18.17 -0.02
C LYS A 68 -16.88 17.56 -1.15
N LEU A 69 -16.57 16.26 -1.08
CA LEU A 69 -15.88 15.55 -2.15
C LEU A 69 -16.72 15.51 -3.44
N VAL A 70 -18.02 15.23 -3.33
CA VAL A 70 -18.95 15.20 -4.48
C VAL A 70 -19.06 16.58 -5.14
N ASN A 71 -19.27 17.63 -4.34
CA ASN A 71 -19.40 18.99 -4.84
C ASN A 71 -18.12 19.48 -5.54
N ALA A 72 -16.96 19.02 -5.08
CA ALA A 72 -15.67 19.30 -5.70
C ALA A 72 -15.37 18.38 -6.92
N SER A 73 -16.29 17.50 -7.31
CA SER A 73 -16.11 16.48 -8.36
C SER A 73 -14.91 15.55 -8.11
N LEU A 74 -14.58 15.31 -6.84
CA LEU A 74 -13.45 14.49 -6.42
C LEU A 74 -13.85 13.03 -6.13
N ILE A 75 -15.14 12.77 -5.97
CA ILE A 75 -15.71 11.42 -5.85
C ILE A 75 -17.06 11.38 -6.56
N SER A 76 -17.45 10.19 -7.03
CA SER A 76 -18.69 9.97 -7.76
C SER A 76 -19.33 8.65 -7.36
N ASP A 77 -20.55 8.39 -7.83
CA ASP A 77 -21.24 7.13 -7.61
C ASP A 77 -20.48 5.92 -8.17
N ALA A 78 -19.64 6.11 -9.19
CA ALA A 78 -18.78 5.07 -9.74
C ALA A 78 -17.68 4.61 -8.76
N ASP A 79 -17.40 5.40 -7.72
CA ASP A 79 -16.43 5.05 -6.67
C ASP A 79 -17.09 4.28 -5.51
N ILE A 80 -18.42 4.14 -5.50
CA ILE A 80 -19.15 3.33 -4.51
C ILE A 80 -18.94 1.85 -4.83
N LYS A 81 -18.45 1.09 -3.84
CA LYS A 81 -18.27 -0.36 -3.97
C LYS A 81 -19.53 -1.12 -3.56
N TYR A 82 -20.01 -0.89 -2.34
CA TYR A 82 -21.19 -1.56 -1.79
C TYR A 82 -21.73 -0.83 -0.56
N LYS A 83 -22.95 -1.18 -0.15
CA LYS A 83 -23.56 -0.73 1.11
C LYS A 83 -23.66 -1.92 2.06
N THR A 84 -23.44 -1.69 3.35
CA THR A 84 -23.46 -2.74 4.37
C THR A 84 -23.83 -2.18 5.74
N LYS A 85 -23.94 -3.06 6.74
CA LYS A 85 -24.01 -2.67 8.16
C LYS A 85 -22.66 -2.90 8.82
N THR A 86 -22.25 -1.96 9.67
CA THR A 86 -21.07 -2.11 10.53
C THR A 86 -21.48 -2.12 12.00
N LYS A 87 -20.70 -2.80 12.84
CA LYS A 87 -20.85 -2.76 14.28
C LYS A 87 -20.02 -1.61 14.86
N LEU A 88 -20.67 -0.72 15.59
CA LEU A 88 -20.03 0.40 16.28
C LEU A 88 -19.38 -0.07 17.59
N ALA A 89 -18.59 0.82 18.20
CA ALA A 89 -17.89 0.54 19.46
C ALA A 89 -18.84 0.25 20.63
N ASP A 90 -20.05 0.83 20.63
CA ASP A 90 -21.10 0.54 21.60
C ASP A 90 -21.86 -0.78 21.31
N GLY A 91 -21.50 -1.46 20.23
CA GLY A 91 -22.07 -2.73 19.81
C GLY A 91 -23.30 -2.62 18.91
N THR A 92 -23.80 -1.42 18.63
CA THR A 92 -24.95 -1.20 17.74
C THR A 92 -24.57 -1.41 16.27
N LEU A 93 -25.56 -1.73 15.44
CA LEU A 93 -25.39 -1.84 13.99
C LEU A 93 -25.81 -0.54 13.32
N SER A 94 -24.98 -0.05 12.40
CA SER A 94 -25.25 1.15 11.61
C SER A 94 -25.07 0.88 10.12
N ASP A 95 -25.96 1.43 9.30
CA ASP A 95 -25.82 1.39 7.85
C ASP A 95 -24.66 2.28 7.40
N VAL A 96 -23.89 1.80 6.43
CA VAL A 96 -22.72 2.49 5.89
C VAL A 96 -22.56 2.21 4.40
N THR A 97 -21.92 3.16 3.71
CA THR A 97 -21.52 2.99 2.31
C THR A 97 -20.01 2.86 2.23
N ILE A 98 -19.51 1.84 1.54
CA ILE A 98 -18.09 1.63 1.29
C ILE A 98 -17.72 2.21 -0.07
N VAL A 99 -16.69 3.06 -0.08
CA VAL A 99 -16.20 3.74 -1.28
C VAL A 99 -14.71 3.52 -1.48
N ASN A 100 -14.27 3.58 -2.73
CA ASN A 100 -12.87 3.53 -3.11
C ASN A 100 -12.29 4.95 -3.23
N LEU A 101 -11.37 5.32 -2.35
CA LEU A 101 -10.61 6.55 -2.48
C LEU A 101 -9.50 6.34 -3.50
N LYS A 102 -9.52 7.13 -4.59
CA LYS A 102 -8.51 7.05 -5.65
C LYS A 102 -7.12 7.35 -5.09
N ARG A 103 -7.02 8.38 -4.27
CA ARG A 103 -5.78 8.85 -3.64
C ARG A 103 -6.04 9.40 -2.24
N ILE A 104 -5.16 9.07 -1.31
CA ILE A 104 -5.07 9.69 0.02
C ILE A 104 -3.63 10.07 0.32
N MET A 105 -3.43 11.27 0.85
CA MET A 105 -2.10 11.77 1.25
C MET A 105 -2.02 12.04 2.74
N LEU A 106 -0.89 11.66 3.34
CA LEU A 106 -0.51 11.96 4.73
C LEU A 106 0.91 12.53 4.70
N GLY A 107 1.03 13.86 4.80
CA GLY A 107 2.30 14.54 4.54
C GLY A 107 2.81 14.25 3.10
N GLN A 108 4.00 13.65 2.99
CA GLN A 108 4.60 13.26 1.70
C GLN A 108 4.23 11.85 1.23
N ILE A 109 3.39 11.15 2.00
CA ILE A 109 3.04 9.76 1.71
C ILE A 109 1.79 9.75 0.85
N GLU A 110 1.85 9.09 -0.30
CA GLU A 110 0.69 8.79 -1.14
C GLU A 110 0.29 7.31 -1.01
N LEU A 111 -1.01 7.07 -0.90
CA LEU A 111 -1.66 5.77 -0.95
C LEU A 111 -2.83 5.84 -1.93
N ASN A 112 -3.04 4.79 -2.71
CA ASN A 112 -4.04 4.76 -3.77
C ASN A 112 -4.98 3.55 -3.59
N GLY A 113 -6.23 3.68 -4.03
CA GLY A 113 -7.22 2.60 -3.98
C GLY A 113 -7.60 2.17 -2.56
N ILE A 114 -7.63 3.10 -1.61
CA ILE A 114 -7.96 2.80 -0.20
C ILE A 114 -9.47 2.77 -0.02
N GLU A 115 -10.00 1.73 0.62
CA GLU A 115 -11.40 1.69 1.02
C GLU A 115 -11.66 2.59 2.23
N ALA A 116 -12.77 3.32 2.16
CA ALA A 116 -13.29 4.15 3.24
C ALA A 116 -14.78 3.93 3.46
N MET A 117 -15.20 4.17 4.70
CA MET A 117 -16.57 4.07 5.17
C MET A 117 -17.22 5.45 5.25
N ILE A 118 -18.35 5.60 4.57
CA ILE A 118 -19.25 6.74 4.77
C ILE A 118 -20.28 6.33 5.81
N ALA A 119 -20.23 6.98 6.96
CA ALA A 119 -21.27 6.86 7.97
C ALA A 119 -22.51 7.66 7.57
N GLU A 120 -23.70 7.14 7.85
CA GLU A 120 -24.96 7.85 7.58
C GLU A 120 -25.13 9.14 8.41
N ALA A 121 -24.44 9.26 9.55
CA ALA A 121 -24.45 10.49 10.34
C ALA A 121 -23.70 11.62 9.61
N ASP A 122 -24.32 12.79 9.50
CA ASP A 122 -23.75 13.96 8.83
C ASP A 122 -22.43 14.42 9.45
N ASN A 123 -22.34 14.38 10.79
CA ASN A 123 -21.22 14.88 11.58
C ASN A 123 -20.36 13.76 12.19
N ALA A 124 -20.34 12.58 11.58
CA ALA A 124 -19.41 11.54 12.01
C ALA A 124 -17.96 12.05 11.86
N PRO A 125 -17.09 11.78 12.85
CA PRO A 125 -15.70 12.23 12.82
C PRO A 125 -14.96 11.62 11.62
N CYS A 126 -14.01 12.37 11.06
CA CYS A 126 -13.12 11.89 10.03
C CYS A 126 -11.99 11.11 10.71
N LEU A 127 -11.91 9.79 10.49
CA LEU A 127 -10.96 8.89 11.16
C LEU A 127 -9.97 8.27 10.17
N ILE A 128 -8.71 8.14 10.60
CA ILE A 128 -7.69 7.31 9.96
C ILE A 128 -7.55 6.03 10.75
N GLY A 129 -8.08 4.93 10.19
CA GLY A 129 -8.08 3.61 10.80
C GLY A 129 -7.10 2.62 10.16
N GLN A 130 -7.37 1.33 10.41
CA GLN A 130 -6.48 0.22 10.03
C GLN A 130 -6.23 0.10 8.52
N SER A 131 -7.18 0.51 7.66
CA SER A 131 -6.99 0.52 6.19
C SER A 131 -5.85 1.44 5.73
N ILE A 132 -5.39 2.37 6.58
CA ILE A 132 -4.16 3.16 6.36
C ILE A 132 -3.00 2.60 7.16
N ILE A 133 -3.21 2.34 8.46
CA ILE A 133 -2.15 1.94 9.41
C ILE A 133 -1.39 0.69 8.94
N GLN A 134 -2.10 -0.28 8.36
CA GLN A 134 -1.51 -1.54 7.89
C GLN A 134 -0.55 -1.39 6.69
N ASN A 135 -0.51 -0.21 6.04
CA ASN A 135 0.45 0.09 4.98
C ASN A 135 1.85 0.44 5.51
N PHE A 136 2.02 0.44 6.83
CA PHE A 136 3.27 0.76 7.51
C PHE A 136 3.68 -0.41 8.39
N SER A 137 4.98 -0.71 8.43
CA SER A 137 5.51 -1.74 9.31
C SER A 137 5.57 -1.28 10.76
N THR A 138 5.79 0.01 10.98
CA THR A 138 5.67 0.62 12.30
C THR A 138 4.93 1.94 12.21
N VAL A 139 4.06 2.19 13.17
CA VAL A 139 3.45 3.50 13.41
C VAL A 139 3.73 3.89 14.85
N THR A 140 4.42 5.00 15.05
CA THR A 140 4.78 5.50 16.39
C THR A 140 4.23 6.90 16.59
N ILE A 141 3.59 7.14 17.74
CA ILE A 141 3.18 8.47 18.18
C ILE A 141 4.32 9.07 19.00
N ASP A 142 5.05 10.00 18.40
CA ASP A 142 6.14 10.74 19.05
C ASP A 142 5.56 12.01 19.68
N ASN A 143 5.21 11.91 20.97
CA ASN A 143 4.62 13.03 21.72
C ASN A 143 5.60 14.16 22.01
N VAL A 144 6.91 13.86 22.06
CA VAL A 144 7.95 14.86 22.33
C VAL A 144 8.06 15.80 21.14
N ASN A 145 8.09 15.24 19.93
CA ASN A 145 8.22 16.01 18.69
C ASN A 145 6.88 16.27 17.98
N GLN A 146 5.74 15.93 18.61
CA GLN A 146 4.38 16.10 18.08
C GLN A 146 4.18 15.61 16.64
N ARG A 147 4.60 14.37 16.38
CA ARG A 147 4.51 13.76 15.05
C ARG A 147 4.22 12.27 15.09
N LEU A 148 3.61 11.76 14.03
CA LEU A 148 3.61 10.34 13.72
C LEU A 148 4.90 10.00 12.99
N VAL A 149 5.54 8.92 13.41
CA VAL A 149 6.64 8.28 12.68
C VAL A 149 6.07 7.05 12.01
N LEU A 150 5.90 7.14 10.69
CA LEU A 150 5.35 6.08 9.85
C LEU A 150 6.50 5.42 9.09
N THR A 151 6.84 4.19 9.45
CA THR A 151 7.91 3.45 8.77
C THR A 151 7.28 2.50 7.79
N ARG A 152 7.70 2.57 6.52
CA ARG A 152 7.51 1.46 5.59
C ARG A 152 8.75 0.60 5.65
N THR A 153 8.58 -0.70 5.87
CA THR A 153 9.67 -1.63 5.60
C THR A 153 9.97 -1.53 4.12
N THR A 154 11.08 -0.89 3.80
CA THR A 154 11.78 -1.23 2.57
C THR A 154 12.26 -2.63 2.85
N ASN A 155 11.60 -3.64 2.29
CA ASN A 155 12.09 -5.00 2.41
C ASN A 155 13.49 -5.03 1.78
N SER A 156 14.50 -4.83 2.63
CA SER A 156 15.86 -5.30 2.45
C SER A 156 15.92 -6.80 2.78
N SER A 157 14.79 -7.45 3.08
CA SER A 157 14.61 -8.85 2.70
C SER A 157 14.57 -8.86 1.17
N MET A 158 15.66 -9.37 0.62
CA MET A 158 15.89 -9.54 -0.80
C MET A 158 14.60 -10.00 -1.50
N LEU A 159 14.12 -9.23 -2.47
CA LEU A 159 12.93 -9.52 -3.28
C LEU A 159 13.08 -10.92 -3.87
N GLN A 160 12.30 -11.88 -3.40
CA GLN A 160 12.34 -13.26 -3.92
C GLN A 160 11.16 -13.52 -4.84
N LEU A 161 11.46 -13.88 -6.08
CA LEU A 161 10.49 -14.29 -7.09
C LEU A 161 10.97 -15.55 -7.80
N ASP A 162 10.03 -16.39 -8.20
CA ASP A 162 10.33 -17.53 -9.05
C ASP A 162 10.44 -17.07 -10.50
N ASN A 163 9.54 -16.18 -10.93
CA ASN A 163 9.45 -15.76 -12.32
C ASN A 163 9.12 -14.27 -12.42
N LEU A 164 9.93 -13.54 -13.18
CA LEU A 164 9.66 -12.17 -13.59
C LEU A 164 9.65 -12.10 -15.12
N LYS A 165 8.48 -11.81 -15.69
CA LYS A 165 8.28 -11.73 -17.14
C LYS A 165 8.11 -10.29 -17.57
N PHE A 166 8.84 -9.88 -18.61
CA PHE A 166 8.74 -8.57 -19.22
C PHE A 166 7.95 -8.65 -20.51
N ILE A 167 7.04 -7.70 -20.71
CA ILE A 167 6.10 -7.69 -21.82
C ILE A 167 6.17 -6.34 -22.55
N PRO A 168 6.90 -6.26 -23.69
CA PRO A 168 6.90 -5.05 -24.53
C PRO A 168 5.55 -4.87 -25.21
N CYS A 169 4.94 -3.69 -25.09
CA CYS A 169 3.68 -3.39 -25.80
C CYS A 169 3.89 -2.91 -27.24
N SER A 170 5.14 -2.68 -27.66
CA SER A 170 5.49 -2.36 -29.05
C SER A 170 6.95 -2.72 -29.33
N ASN A 171 7.31 -2.84 -30.61
CA ASN A 171 8.71 -3.07 -31.00
C ASN A 171 9.64 -1.89 -30.63
N MET A 172 9.09 -0.68 -30.45
CA MET A 172 9.88 0.51 -30.14
C MET A 172 10.42 0.52 -28.71
N VAL A 173 9.77 -0.21 -27.79
CA VAL A 173 10.13 -0.24 -26.36
C VAL A 173 10.96 -1.44 -25.96
N VAL A 174 11.30 -2.35 -26.89
CA VAL A 174 12.08 -3.56 -26.59
C VAL A 174 13.43 -3.21 -25.96
N ALA A 175 14.15 -2.21 -26.50
CA ALA A 175 15.42 -1.75 -25.94
C ALA A 175 15.26 -1.14 -24.53
N GLU A 176 14.15 -0.43 -24.27
CA GLU A 176 13.84 0.09 -22.92
C GLU A 176 13.58 -1.06 -21.94
N VAL A 177 12.82 -2.06 -22.37
CA VAL A 177 12.53 -3.28 -21.59
C VAL A 177 13.81 -4.03 -21.23
N GLU A 178 14.71 -4.25 -22.20
CA GLU A 178 16.00 -4.90 -21.98
C GLU A 178 16.87 -4.13 -20.98
N ASN A 179 16.92 -2.79 -21.11
CA ASN A 179 17.63 -1.95 -20.16
C ASN A 179 17.06 -2.06 -18.74
N VAL A 180 15.74 -2.03 -18.58
CA VAL A 180 15.08 -2.22 -17.27
C VAL A 180 15.39 -3.61 -16.71
N MET A 181 15.28 -4.65 -17.53
CA MET A 181 15.56 -6.04 -17.16
C MET A 181 17.00 -6.18 -16.65
N GLU A 182 17.98 -5.57 -17.33
CA GLU A 182 19.38 -5.54 -16.91
C GLU A 182 19.61 -4.80 -15.59
N HIS A 183 18.93 -3.68 -15.36
CA HIS A 183 19.00 -2.97 -14.07
C HIS A 183 18.48 -3.84 -12.93
N ILE A 184 17.36 -4.54 -13.14
CA ILE A 184 16.78 -5.43 -12.12
C ILE A 184 17.67 -6.66 -11.89
N ARG A 185 18.28 -7.24 -12.94
CA ARG A 185 19.23 -8.36 -12.80
C ARG A 185 20.45 -8.00 -11.95
N LYS A 186 20.95 -6.77 -12.07
CA LYS A 186 22.13 -6.29 -11.33
C LYS A 186 21.81 -5.88 -9.89
N ASP A 187 20.52 -5.78 -9.54
CA ASP A 187 20.10 -5.39 -8.21
C ASP A 187 20.32 -6.52 -7.20
N LYS A 188 21.33 -6.36 -6.35
CA LYS A 188 21.68 -7.32 -5.29
C LYS A 188 20.60 -7.48 -4.22
N THR A 189 19.61 -6.59 -4.20
CA THR A 189 18.46 -6.67 -3.30
C THR A 189 17.29 -7.47 -3.90
N ALA A 190 17.47 -8.09 -5.08
CA ALA A 190 16.50 -8.99 -5.69
C ALA A 190 17.14 -10.35 -6.02
N GLN A 191 16.44 -11.43 -5.66
CA GLN A 191 16.70 -12.80 -6.11
C GLN A 191 15.50 -13.27 -6.93
N ILE A 192 15.67 -13.27 -8.24
CA ILE A 192 14.67 -13.73 -9.20
C ILE A 192 15.24 -14.98 -9.85
N ARG A 193 14.54 -16.12 -9.74
CA ARG A 193 15.04 -17.39 -10.29
C ARG A 193 15.05 -17.37 -11.81
N ASN A 194 13.93 -16.93 -12.41
CA ASN A 194 13.75 -16.91 -13.86
C ASN A 194 13.34 -15.52 -14.34
N PHE A 195 14.10 -15.02 -15.32
CA PHE A 195 13.76 -13.82 -16.07
C PHE A 195 13.28 -14.26 -17.46
N ALA A 196 12.13 -13.75 -17.89
CA ALA A 196 11.58 -14.00 -19.23
C ALA A 196 11.26 -12.69 -19.95
N LEU A 197 11.45 -12.66 -21.26
CA LEU A 197 10.98 -11.60 -22.15
C LEU A 197 9.95 -12.23 -23.08
N GLU A 198 8.80 -11.58 -23.27
CA GLU A 198 7.81 -12.04 -24.23
C GLU A 198 8.32 -11.82 -25.67
N ASP A 199 8.27 -12.88 -26.48
CA ASP A 199 8.80 -12.88 -27.84
C ASP A 199 7.87 -12.20 -28.85
N LYS A 200 6.58 -12.08 -28.53
CA LYS A 200 5.55 -11.52 -29.40
C LYS A 200 4.89 -10.31 -28.77
N ILE A 201 4.78 -9.23 -29.54
CA ILE A 201 3.99 -8.08 -29.12
C ILE A 201 2.54 -8.51 -28.86
N PRO A 202 1.98 -8.21 -27.67
CA PRO A 202 0.61 -8.56 -27.32
C PRO A 202 -0.41 -7.97 -28.29
N SER A 203 -1.60 -8.56 -28.34
CA SER A 203 -2.70 -8.03 -29.15
C SER A 203 -3.09 -6.60 -28.73
N THR A 204 -3.62 -5.82 -29.68
CA THR A 204 -4.11 -4.45 -29.43
C THR A 204 -5.12 -4.39 -28.27
N ASN A 205 -5.98 -5.40 -28.14
CA ASN A 205 -6.95 -5.48 -27.05
C ASN A 205 -6.28 -5.61 -25.68
N ALA A 206 -5.18 -6.36 -25.57
CA ALA A 206 -4.41 -6.47 -24.34
C ALA A 206 -3.70 -5.14 -24.01
N ILE A 207 -3.06 -4.53 -25.02
CA ILE A 207 -2.34 -3.26 -24.88
C ILE A 207 -3.29 -2.11 -24.46
N ASN A 208 -4.52 -2.08 -24.97
CA ASN A 208 -5.51 -1.06 -24.61
C ASN A 208 -5.93 -1.11 -23.14
N ARG A 209 -5.75 -2.24 -22.46
CA ARG A 209 -5.99 -2.36 -21.02
C ARG A 209 -4.85 -1.78 -20.18
N ILE A 210 -3.66 -1.64 -20.77
CA ILE A 210 -2.49 -1.03 -20.14
C ILE A 210 -2.61 0.50 -20.26
N LYS A 211 -2.91 1.14 -19.13
CA LYS A 211 -3.14 2.59 -19.06
C LYS A 211 -1.86 3.38 -18.78
N ASN A 212 -1.02 2.87 -17.90
CA ASN A 212 0.22 3.52 -17.47
C ASN A 212 1.40 3.09 -18.34
N LYS A 213 2.48 3.88 -18.33
CA LYS A 213 3.71 3.56 -19.06
C LYS A 213 4.27 2.20 -18.63
N ILE A 214 4.24 1.95 -17.32
CA ILE A 214 4.66 0.68 -16.72
C ILE A 214 3.51 0.14 -15.88
N THR A 215 3.15 -1.12 -16.10
CA THR A 215 2.15 -1.83 -15.29
C THR A 215 2.76 -3.13 -14.76
N ILE A 216 2.82 -3.26 -13.43
CA ILE A 216 3.32 -4.43 -12.71
C ILE A 216 2.12 -5.24 -12.27
N ARG A 217 1.97 -6.46 -12.80
CA ARG A 217 0.86 -7.36 -12.50
C ARG A 217 1.30 -8.48 -11.58
N TYR A 218 0.52 -8.71 -10.53
CA TYR A 218 0.67 -9.89 -9.68
C TYR A 218 -0.57 -10.78 -9.76
N PHE A 219 -0.35 -12.07 -9.54
CA PHE A 219 -1.35 -13.11 -9.73
C PHE A 219 -1.63 -13.92 -8.45
N ASP A 220 -1.04 -13.50 -7.32
CA ASP A 220 -1.33 -13.98 -5.97
C ASP A 220 -1.30 -12.78 -5.00
N ARG A 221 -2.27 -12.70 -4.08
CA ARG A 221 -2.38 -11.54 -3.16
C ARG A 221 -1.17 -11.40 -2.23
N ASN A 222 -0.45 -12.48 -1.96
CA ASN A 222 0.77 -12.46 -1.16
C ASN A 222 1.95 -11.79 -1.90
N ASP A 223 1.85 -11.58 -3.22
CA ASP A 223 2.86 -10.90 -4.03
C ASP A 223 2.61 -9.39 -4.19
N MET A 224 1.54 -8.85 -3.58
CA MET A 224 1.24 -7.41 -3.60
C MET A 224 2.44 -6.59 -3.07
N THR A 225 2.97 -6.95 -1.91
CA THR A 225 4.12 -6.25 -1.30
C THR A 225 5.40 -6.38 -2.13
N LYS A 226 5.59 -7.51 -2.83
CA LYS A 226 6.73 -7.71 -3.74
C LYS A 226 6.60 -6.82 -4.98
N SER A 227 5.39 -6.66 -5.50
CA SER A 227 5.07 -5.79 -6.64
C SER A 227 5.28 -4.32 -6.30
N GLU A 228 4.85 -3.89 -5.11
CA GLU A 228 5.15 -2.53 -4.61
C GLU A 228 6.65 -2.33 -4.38
N SER A 229 7.37 -3.35 -3.91
CA SER A 229 8.84 -3.30 -3.80
C SER A 229 9.50 -3.11 -5.17
N LEU A 230 9.05 -3.85 -6.20
CA LEU A 230 9.47 -3.64 -7.59
C LEU A 230 9.15 -2.24 -8.09
N ARG A 231 7.94 -1.73 -7.83
CA ARG A 231 7.53 -0.36 -8.21
C ARG A 231 8.50 0.68 -7.68
N ASN A 232 8.90 0.59 -6.42
CA ASN A 232 9.85 1.54 -5.82
C ASN A 232 11.22 1.55 -6.52
N LYS A 233 11.63 0.44 -7.14
CA LYS A 233 12.91 0.36 -7.89
C LYS A 233 12.87 1.16 -9.19
N PHE A 234 11.69 1.32 -9.81
CA PHE A 234 11.54 2.14 -11.02
C PHE A 234 11.79 3.62 -10.75
N GLY A 235 11.52 4.11 -9.55
CA GLY A 235 11.87 5.48 -9.15
C GLY A 235 13.38 5.75 -9.24
N VAL A 236 14.21 4.76 -8.89
CA VAL A 236 15.69 4.84 -9.00
C VAL A 236 16.15 4.85 -10.46
N MET A 237 15.37 4.28 -11.36
CA MET A 237 15.63 4.28 -12.80
C MET A 237 15.10 5.54 -13.52
N GLY A 238 14.57 6.52 -12.77
CA GLY A 238 14.10 7.80 -13.32
C GLY A 238 12.64 7.83 -13.76
N TYR A 239 11.85 6.79 -13.47
CA TYR A 239 10.41 6.82 -13.74
C TYR A 239 9.66 7.54 -12.62
N ALA A 240 8.73 8.42 -12.97
CA ALA A 240 7.87 9.06 -11.99
C ALA A 240 6.85 8.07 -11.43
N ASP A 241 6.46 8.23 -10.16
CA ASP A 241 5.47 7.36 -9.50
C ASP A 241 4.15 7.25 -10.25
N SER A 242 3.73 8.32 -10.96
CA SER A 242 2.52 8.35 -11.78
C SER A 242 2.61 7.49 -13.04
N GLN A 243 3.81 7.11 -13.47
CA GLN A 243 4.06 6.29 -14.66
C GLN A 243 4.01 4.79 -14.36
N VAL A 244 4.10 4.38 -13.08
CA VAL A 244 4.21 2.98 -12.66
C VAL A 244 3.01 2.58 -11.82
N PHE A 245 2.21 1.66 -12.35
CA PHE A 245 0.99 1.15 -11.70
C PHE A 245 1.15 -0.32 -11.28
N VAL A 246 0.60 -0.69 -10.13
CA VAL A 246 0.53 -2.09 -9.67
C VAL A 246 -0.92 -2.56 -9.82
N GLU A 247 -1.13 -3.66 -10.54
CA GLU A 247 -2.43 -4.20 -10.89
C GLU A 247 -2.64 -5.61 -10.29
N ASP A 248 -3.76 -5.78 -9.58
CA ASP A 248 -4.19 -7.07 -9.03
C ASP A 248 -4.89 -7.91 -10.10
N MET A 249 -4.25 -9.00 -10.54
CA MET A 249 -4.84 -9.93 -11.51
C MET A 249 -5.64 -11.06 -10.85
N THR A 250 -5.60 -11.20 -9.53
CA THR A 250 -6.27 -12.31 -8.81
C THR A 250 -7.78 -12.43 -9.10
N PRO A 251 -8.55 -11.35 -9.35
CA PRO A 251 -9.97 -11.49 -9.70
C PRO A 251 -10.23 -12.13 -11.08
N TYR A 252 -9.22 -12.18 -11.96
CA TYR A 252 -9.35 -12.66 -13.34
C TYR A 252 -8.82 -14.08 -13.54
N PHE A 253 -8.25 -14.71 -12.50
CA PHE A 253 -7.64 -16.03 -12.56
C PHE A 253 -8.32 -16.97 -11.56
N SER A 254 -8.63 -18.19 -12.00
CA SER A 254 -9.28 -19.21 -11.16
C SER A 254 -8.33 -19.81 -10.12
N GLN A 255 -7.03 -19.78 -10.38
CA GLN A 255 -5.99 -20.25 -9.46
C GLN A 255 -4.91 -19.17 -9.30
N PRO A 256 -4.45 -18.91 -8.07
CA PRO A 256 -3.36 -17.99 -7.84
C PRO A 256 -2.06 -18.53 -8.43
N ILE A 257 -1.20 -17.62 -8.91
CA ILE A 257 0.12 -17.94 -9.44
C ILE A 257 1.16 -17.25 -8.55
N PRO A 258 1.59 -17.88 -7.44
CA PRO A 258 2.52 -17.26 -6.50
C PRO A 258 3.91 -17.09 -7.10
N ASN A 259 4.61 -16.06 -6.65
CA ASN A 259 5.96 -15.66 -7.06
C ASN A 259 6.12 -15.43 -8.58
N TYR A 260 5.03 -15.12 -9.28
CA TYR A 260 5.01 -14.78 -10.71
C TYR A 260 4.51 -13.34 -10.88
N ILE A 261 5.34 -12.50 -11.49
CA ILE A 261 5.02 -11.10 -11.78
C ILE A 261 5.27 -10.81 -13.26
N GLU A 262 4.38 -10.02 -13.86
CA GLU A 262 4.57 -9.46 -15.19
C GLU A 262 4.83 -7.96 -15.12
N ILE A 263 5.77 -7.46 -15.92
CA ILE A 263 6.04 -6.04 -16.11
C ILE A 263 5.74 -5.68 -17.57
N TRP A 264 4.62 -4.98 -17.77
CA TRP A 264 4.19 -4.47 -19.06
C TRP A 264 4.76 -3.06 -19.26
N ILE A 265 5.47 -2.83 -20.36
CA ILE A 265 6.08 -1.54 -20.69
C ILE A 265 5.52 -1.06 -22.03
N LYS A 266 4.97 0.16 -22.04
CA LYS A 266 4.24 0.74 -23.17
C LYS A 266 5.04 1.76 -23.95
#